data_AF-A0A7W0MII9-F1
#
_entry.id   AF-A0A7W0MII9-F1
#
_cell.length_a   1.000
_cell.length_b   1.000
_cell.length_c   1.000
_cell.angle_alpha   90.00
_cell.angle_beta   90.00
_cell.angle_gamma   90.00
#
_symmetry.space_group_name_H-M   'P 1'
#
loop_
_entity.id
_entity.type
_entity.pdbx_description
1 polymer ?
#
loop_
_entity_poly.entity_id
_entity_poly.type
_entity_poly.pdbx_seq_one_letter_code
_entity_poly.pdbx_strand_id
1 'polypeptide(L)'
;CDADDDNDGQTDADETACGSNPLSAASKATDTDNDNRPDCVDPDDDNDGVLDTADNCPLTPNPGQDDMDGDGIGDVCDSQTIPTCFGRTATITDNSPGDRDSRIGFIRGSNGSDVIIGTNNAEVIDGGNGDDLICSFGGADRIEDGNGNDRIDAGSGDDVINDGNGNDTIIGGAGNDVVNDGNGNDRIEGGAGNDTLNAGNGNDVVLGGDGDDTLTGDDGDDRLEGGAGNDRLTGGTGADCFSGGQGSDTATDCNAGQGDRRDNTVESGACPVSGACSAANQP
;
A
#
# COMPACT_ATOMS: atom_id res chain seq x y z
N CYS A 1 -34.91 47.76 -12.11
CA CYS A 1 -34.62 47.66 -13.57
C CYS A 1 -33.15 47.78 -13.82
N ASP A 2 -32.43 48.39 -12.87
CA ASP A 2 -31.23 47.72 -12.39
C ASP A 2 -31.50 46.23 -12.17
N ALA A 3 -30.47 45.43 -12.39
CA ALA A 3 -30.48 43.98 -12.19
C ALA A 3 -29.61 43.57 -11.00
N ASP A 4 -28.94 44.54 -10.38
CA ASP A 4 -28.12 44.46 -9.18
C ASP A 4 -28.41 45.78 -8.40
N ASP A 5 -29.50 45.78 -7.63
CA ASP A 5 -30.02 46.99 -6.98
C ASP A 5 -29.08 47.53 -5.87
N ASP A 6 -28.15 46.71 -5.34
CA ASP A 6 -27.21 47.11 -4.28
C ASP A 6 -25.73 47.21 -4.68
N ASN A 7 -25.42 46.87 -5.94
CA ASN A 7 -24.12 46.97 -6.60
C ASN A 7 -23.02 46.13 -5.93
N ASP A 8 -23.36 44.92 -5.46
CA ASP A 8 -22.40 43.99 -4.86
C ASP A 8 -21.80 42.97 -5.84
N GLY A 9 -22.29 42.98 -7.09
CA GLY A 9 -21.85 42.14 -8.19
C GLY A 9 -22.79 40.98 -8.51
N GLN A 10 -23.70 40.59 -7.60
CA GLN A 10 -24.67 39.52 -7.83
C GLN A 10 -25.98 40.08 -8.38
N THR A 11 -26.71 39.29 -9.17
CA THR A 11 -28.00 39.76 -9.71
C THR A 11 -29.12 39.61 -8.67
N ASP A 12 -30.10 40.51 -8.69
CA ASP A 12 -31.27 40.44 -7.79
C ASP A 12 -31.98 39.07 -7.89
N ALA A 13 -31.93 38.45 -9.07
CA ALA A 13 -32.53 37.15 -9.35
C ALA A 13 -31.76 36.01 -8.69
N ASP A 14 -30.43 36.03 -8.76
CA ASP A 14 -29.56 35.03 -8.15
C ASP A 14 -29.61 35.15 -6.63
N GLU A 15 -29.54 36.36 -6.08
CA GLU A 15 -29.70 36.60 -4.64
C GLU A 15 -31.06 36.12 -4.13
N THR A 16 -32.14 36.41 -4.87
CA THR A 16 -33.49 35.93 -4.51
C THR A 16 -33.56 34.40 -4.53
N ALA A 17 -32.92 33.75 -5.52
CA ALA A 17 -32.87 32.29 -5.61
C ALA A 17 -32.09 31.67 -4.44
N CYS A 18 -31.05 32.35 -3.97
CA CYS A 18 -30.23 31.98 -2.83
C CYS A 18 -30.81 32.39 -1.46
N GLY A 19 -31.89 33.16 -1.44
CA GLY A 19 -32.52 33.66 -0.22
C GLY A 19 -31.78 34.84 0.44
N SER A 20 -30.85 35.46 -0.27
CA SER A 20 -30.21 36.74 0.08
C SER A 20 -31.15 37.92 -0.14
N ASN A 21 -30.79 39.11 0.34
CA ASN A 21 -31.61 40.32 0.24
C ASN A 21 -31.05 41.26 -0.85
N PRO A 22 -31.73 41.40 -2.01
CA PRO A 22 -31.23 42.16 -3.17
C PRO A 22 -31.02 43.68 -3.01
N LEU A 23 -31.19 44.19 -1.80
CA LEU A 23 -31.11 45.61 -1.48
C LEU A 23 -30.00 45.89 -0.45
N SER A 24 -29.14 44.92 -0.19
CA SER A 24 -28.17 44.95 0.90
C SER A 24 -26.91 44.17 0.52
N ALA A 25 -25.88 44.87 0.06
CA ALA A 25 -24.56 44.28 -0.22
C ALA A 25 -23.94 43.50 0.95
N ALA A 26 -24.43 43.71 2.19
CA ALA A 26 -24.04 42.93 3.37
C ALA A 26 -24.66 41.51 3.41
N SER A 27 -25.59 41.19 2.51
CA SER A 27 -26.21 39.87 2.34
C SER A 27 -25.76 39.15 1.08
N LYS A 28 -24.70 39.65 0.42
CA LYS A 28 -24.04 38.96 -0.70
C LYS A 28 -23.90 37.47 -0.40
N ALA A 29 -24.45 36.63 -1.27
CA ALA A 29 -24.36 35.18 -1.13
C ALA A 29 -22.90 34.72 -1.34
N THR A 30 -22.56 33.53 -0.86
CA THR A 30 -21.24 32.95 -1.08
C THR A 30 -21.05 32.68 -2.57
N ASP A 31 -19.81 32.87 -3.02
CA ASP A 31 -19.38 32.86 -4.41
C ASP A 31 -17.91 32.46 -4.36
N THR A 32 -17.67 31.16 -4.53
CA THR A 32 -16.40 30.51 -4.21
C THR A 32 -15.33 30.85 -5.24
N ASP A 33 -15.67 30.86 -6.53
CA ASP A 33 -14.75 31.18 -7.63
C ASP A 33 -14.68 32.69 -7.99
N ASN A 34 -15.60 33.49 -7.47
CA ASN A 34 -15.75 34.93 -7.74
C ASN A 34 -16.08 35.27 -9.20
N ASP A 35 -16.86 34.44 -9.89
CA ASP A 35 -17.39 34.75 -11.22
C ASP A 35 -18.64 35.65 -11.20
N ASN A 36 -19.09 36.00 -9.98
CA ASN A 36 -20.31 36.76 -9.63
C ASN A 36 -21.61 35.96 -9.75
N ARG A 37 -21.51 34.63 -9.78
CA ARG A 37 -22.64 33.72 -9.68
C ARG A 37 -22.56 32.99 -8.33
N PRO A 38 -23.56 33.12 -7.47
CA PRO A 38 -23.49 32.50 -6.14
C PRO A 38 -23.53 30.97 -6.17
N ASP A 39 -22.84 30.31 -5.24
CA ASP A 39 -22.72 28.84 -5.15
C ASP A 39 -24.10 28.14 -5.22
N CYS A 40 -25.09 28.68 -4.51
CA CYS A 40 -26.46 28.14 -4.45
C CYS A 40 -27.21 28.08 -5.78
N VAL A 41 -26.74 28.80 -6.81
CA VAL A 41 -27.25 28.69 -8.18
C VAL A 41 -26.16 28.29 -9.17
N ASP A 42 -24.90 28.23 -8.76
CA ASP A 42 -23.80 27.74 -9.56
C ASP A 42 -23.88 26.22 -9.75
N PRO A 43 -23.68 25.69 -10.98
CA PRO A 43 -23.51 24.27 -11.18
C PRO A 43 -22.05 23.80 -11.12
N ASP A 44 -21.10 24.74 -11.00
CA ASP A 44 -19.65 24.53 -10.93
C ASP A 44 -19.07 25.62 -9.99
N ASP A 45 -19.28 25.42 -8.69
CA ASP A 45 -19.01 26.39 -7.62
C ASP A 45 -17.54 26.88 -7.58
N ASP A 46 -16.59 26.06 -8.05
CA ASP A 46 -15.16 26.38 -7.98
C ASP A 46 -14.45 26.54 -9.35
N ASN A 47 -15.21 26.34 -10.44
CA ASN A 47 -14.83 26.59 -11.84
C ASN A 47 -13.61 25.78 -12.28
N ASP A 48 -13.51 24.56 -11.77
CA ASP A 48 -12.48 23.61 -12.14
C ASP A 48 -12.86 22.79 -13.41
N GLY A 49 -14.12 22.91 -13.84
CA GLY A 49 -14.69 22.27 -15.02
C GLY A 49 -15.45 20.96 -14.73
N VAL A 50 -15.62 20.59 -13.46
CA VAL A 50 -16.45 19.49 -12.97
C VAL A 50 -17.71 20.08 -12.33
N LEU A 51 -18.88 19.51 -12.64
CA LEU A 51 -20.14 20.02 -12.06
C LEU A 51 -20.31 19.51 -10.63
N ASP A 52 -20.88 20.29 -9.71
CA ASP A 52 -21.00 19.92 -8.28
C ASP A 52 -21.65 18.54 -8.05
N THR A 53 -22.57 18.15 -8.95
CA THR A 53 -23.26 16.84 -8.87
C THR A 53 -22.34 15.63 -9.12
N ALA A 54 -21.16 15.87 -9.67
CA ALA A 54 -20.13 14.89 -9.99
C ALA A 54 -18.77 15.25 -9.36
N ASP A 55 -18.71 16.33 -8.59
CA ASP A 55 -17.51 16.85 -7.96
C ASP A 55 -17.38 16.30 -6.52
N ASN A 56 -16.27 15.64 -6.23
CA ASN A 56 -15.94 15.16 -4.89
C ASN A 56 -15.30 16.24 -3.99
N CYS A 57 -15.00 17.42 -4.52
CA CYS A 57 -14.62 18.63 -3.79
C CYS A 57 -15.29 19.90 -4.36
N PRO A 58 -16.64 20.03 -4.30
CA PRO A 58 -17.38 21.10 -4.99
C PRO A 58 -16.95 22.55 -4.69
N LEU A 59 -16.19 22.81 -3.62
CA LEU A 59 -15.77 24.16 -3.24
C LEU A 59 -14.24 24.34 -3.32
N THR A 60 -13.50 23.40 -3.90
CA THR A 60 -12.03 23.39 -3.90
C THR A 60 -11.50 22.77 -5.19
N PRO A 61 -10.93 23.58 -6.11
CA PRO A 61 -10.65 23.13 -7.47
C PRO A 61 -9.79 21.86 -7.53
N ASN A 62 -10.33 20.79 -8.10
CA ASN A 62 -9.64 19.53 -8.37
C ASN A 62 -10.15 18.86 -9.67
N PRO A 63 -9.74 19.38 -10.85
CA PRO A 63 -10.20 18.84 -12.13
C PRO A 63 -9.89 17.34 -12.36
N GLY A 64 -8.98 16.79 -11.56
CA GLY A 64 -8.59 15.38 -11.57
C GLY A 64 -9.55 14.45 -10.81
N GLN A 65 -10.35 14.97 -9.87
CA GLN A 65 -11.30 14.20 -9.05
C GLN A 65 -10.65 13.01 -8.35
N ASP A 66 -9.40 13.17 -7.93
CA ASP A 66 -8.64 12.16 -7.20
C ASP A 66 -9.30 11.96 -5.81
N ASP A 67 -9.60 10.72 -5.45
CA ASP A 67 -10.19 10.26 -4.18
C ASP A 67 -9.53 8.92 -3.83
N MET A 68 -8.48 8.99 -3.04
CA MET A 68 -7.56 7.88 -2.83
C MET A 68 -8.11 6.80 -1.89
N ASP A 69 -8.87 7.19 -0.87
CA ASP A 69 -9.45 6.24 0.09
C ASP A 69 -10.87 5.80 -0.29
N GLY A 70 -11.48 6.45 -1.28
CA GLY A 70 -12.77 6.11 -1.86
C GLY A 70 -13.95 6.43 -0.94
N ASP A 71 -13.77 7.34 0.03
CA ASP A 71 -14.83 7.74 0.95
C ASP A 71 -15.84 8.72 0.31
N GLY A 72 -15.54 9.20 -0.90
CA GLY A 72 -16.36 10.11 -1.69
C GLY A 72 -16.01 11.59 -1.51
N ILE A 73 -14.98 11.91 -0.72
CA ILE A 73 -14.42 13.25 -0.55
C ILE A 73 -13.06 13.29 -1.27
N GLY A 74 -12.85 14.25 -2.18
CA GLY A 74 -11.61 14.30 -2.95
C GLY A 74 -10.40 14.69 -2.11
N ASP A 75 -9.22 14.23 -2.53
CA ASP A 75 -7.95 14.36 -1.78
C ASP A 75 -7.61 15.81 -1.37
N VAL A 76 -8.05 16.80 -2.16
CA VAL A 76 -7.73 18.22 -1.92
C VAL A 76 -8.58 18.85 -0.81
N CYS A 77 -9.77 18.29 -0.56
CA CYS A 77 -10.72 18.78 0.43
C CYS A 77 -10.99 17.76 1.56
N ASP A 78 -10.38 16.57 1.47
CA ASP A 78 -10.43 15.60 2.54
C ASP A 78 -9.48 15.96 3.69
N SER A 79 -10.03 15.92 4.90
CA SER A 79 -9.32 16.13 6.16
C SER A 79 -8.99 14.82 6.87
N GLN A 80 -9.56 13.71 6.39
CA GLN A 80 -9.13 12.37 6.71
C GLN A 80 -7.92 12.02 5.84
N THR A 81 -7.13 11.11 6.37
CA THR A 81 -5.74 10.93 5.98
C THR A 81 -5.63 10.26 4.62
N ILE A 82 -5.01 10.94 3.65
CA ILE A 82 -4.32 10.28 2.53
C ILE A 82 -3.56 9.08 3.11
N PRO A 83 -3.82 7.86 2.64
CA PRO A 83 -3.14 6.68 3.14
C PRO A 83 -1.62 6.90 3.07
N THR A 84 -0.95 6.91 4.23
CA THR A 84 0.50 7.12 4.25
C THR A 84 1.20 5.80 4.17
N CYS A 85 2.09 5.65 3.19
CA CYS A 85 2.98 4.51 3.13
C CYS A 85 4.20 4.78 4.02
N PHE A 86 4.28 4.13 5.18
CA PHE A 86 5.36 4.34 6.16
C PHE A 86 5.64 5.81 6.52
N GLY A 87 4.58 6.61 6.65
CA GLY A 87 4.68 8.04 6.97
C GLY A 87 5.08 8.94 5.78
N ARG A 88 5.12 8.40 4.55
CA ARG A 88 5.18 9.19 3.32
C ARG A 88 3.78 9.31 2.72
N THR A 89 3.38 10.53 2.38
CA THR A 89 2.17 10.80 1.60
C THR A 89 2.42 10.45 0.14
N ALA A 90 1.40 9.90 -0.54
CA ALA A 90 1.46 9.54 -1.96
C ALA A 90 2.03 10.68 -2.80
N THR A 91 3.07 10.39 -3.57
CA THR A 91 3.37 11.12 -4.80
C THR A 91 3.69 10.07 -5.83
N ILE A 92 2.74 9.78 -6.73
CA ILE A 92 3.06 9.10 -8.00
C ILE A 92 4.03 10.03 -8.72
N THR A 93 5.34 9.77 -8.61
CA THR A 93 6.40 10.66 -9.12
C THR A 93 6.85 10.32 -10.53
N ASP A 94 5.93 10.14 -11.47
CA ASP A 94 6.17 10.68 -12.81
C ASP A 94 4.85 11.01 -13.50
N ASN A 95 4.76 12.21 -14.08
CA ASN A 95 3.70 12.57 -15.02
C ASN A 95 4.13 12.14 -16.43
N SER A 96 4.77 10.97 -16.59
CA SER A 96 5.05 10.48 -17.93
C SER A 96 3.73 10.01 -18.55
N PRO A 97 3.52 10.25 -19.86
CA PRO A 97 2.31 9.79 -20.55
C PRO A 97 2.22 8.25 -20.50
N GLY A 98 1.51 7.73 -19.50
CA GLY A 98 1.43 6.30 -19.20
C GLY A 98 1.17 5.97 -17.72
N ASP A 99 1.46 6.89 -16.80
CA ASP A 99 1.57 6.56 -15.35
C ASP A 99 0.29 6.84 -14.55
N ARG A 100 -0.83 7.11 -15.22
CA ARG A 100 -2.15 7.19 -14.60
C ARG A 100 -3.21 6.57 -15.48
N ASP A 101 -3.59 5.33 -15.15
CA ASP A 101 -4.93 4.84 -15.49
C ASP A 101 -5.61 4.33 -14.21
N SER A 102 -5.99 5.26 -13.33
CA SER A 102 -6.92 5.07 -12.20
C SER A 102 -8.31 4.58 -12.63
N ARG A 103 -8.47 4.09 -13.87
CA ARG A 103 -9.71 3.50 -14.37
C ARG A 103 -9.67 1.97 -14.42
N ILE A 104 -8.50 1.32 -14.29
CA ILE A 104 -8.39 -0.14 -14.43
C ILE A 104 -7.20 -0.70 -13.66
N GLY A 105 -7.27 -0.84 -12.33
CA GLY A 105 -6.45 -1.75 -11.50
C GLY A 105 -5.03 -2.07 -11.99
N PHE A 106 -4.27 -1.07 -12.47
CA PHE A 106 -2.95 -1.21 -13.07
C PHE A 106 -2.15 0.06 -12.79
N ILE A 107 -1.19 -0.03 -11.88
CA ILE A 107 -0.28 1.04 -11.49
C ILE A 107 1.12 0.64 -11.96
N ARG A 108 1.85 1.56 -12.59
CA ARG A 108 3.21 1.32 -13.05
C ARG A 108 4.14 2.43 -12.61
N GLY A 109 5.23 2.07 -11.95
CA GLY A 109 6.38 2.90 -11.66
C GLY A 109 7.40 2.94 -12.81
N SER A 110 8.52 3.59 -12.54
CA SER A 110 9.53 4.00 -13.51
C SER A 110 10.73 3.04 -13.49
N ASN A 111 11.94 3.56 -13.68
CA ASN A 111 13.17 2.80 -13.42
C ASN A 111 14.03 3.47 -12.34
N GLY A 112 13.46 4.44 -11.61
CA GLY A 112 14.06 5.00 -10.42
C GLY A 112 13.11 4.84 -9.25
N SER A 113 13.60 5.12 -8.05
CA SER A 113 12.82 5.00 -6.82
C SER A 113 11.48 5.73 -6.87
N ASP A 114 10.42 4.97 -6.71
CA ASP A 114 9.04 5.41 -6.76
C ASP A 114 8.33 5.26 -5.40
N VAL A 115 7.22 5.99 -5.26
CA VAL A 115 6.28 5.83 -4.14
C VAL A 115 4.94 5.49 -4.76
N ILE A 116 4.51 4.24 -4.57
CA ILE A 116 3.28 3.70 -5.11
C ILE A 116 2.31 3.44 -3.96
N ILE A 117 1.10 3.98 -4.09
CA ILE A 117 0.03 3.88 -3.11
C ILE A 117 -1.21 3.35 -3.86
N GLY A 118 -1.65 2.14 -3.50
CA GLY A 118 -2.84 1.47 -4.02
C GLY A 118 -4.12 1.92 -3.32
N THR A 119 -5.21 1.17 -3.51
CA THR A 119 -6.53 1.46 -2.94
C THR A 119 -7.06 0.28 -2.15
N ASN A 120 -8.36 0.24 -1.82
CA ASN A 120 -8.99 -0.95 -1.23
C ASN A 120 -9.53 -1.94 -2.28
N ASN A 121 -9.13 -1.81 -3.55
CA ASN A 121 -9.57 -2.65 -4.64
C ASN A 121 -8.44 -3.59 -5.09
N ALA A 122 -8.78 -4.59 -5.91
CA ALA A 122 -7.76 -5.46 -6.48
C ALA A 122 -6.98 -4.73 -7.60
N GLU A 123 -5.70 -4.50 -7.37
CA GLU A 123 -4.76 -3.82 -8.23
C GLU A 123 -3.71 -4.78 -8.85
N VAL A 124 -3.13 -4.33 -9.96
CA VAL A 124 -1.87 -4.84 -10.48
C VAL A 124 -0.86 -3.72 -10.38
N ILE A 125 0.25 -3.95 -9.70
CA ILE A 125 1.31 -2.96 -9.50
C ILE A 125 2.59 -3.47 -10.16
N ASP A 126 3.26 -2.61 -10.91
CA ASP A 126 4.53 -2.84 -11.60
C ASP A 126 5.49 -1.73 -11.16
N GLY A 127 6.30 -1.95 -10.11
CA GLY A 127 7.17 -0.93 -9.50
C GLY A 127 8.33 -0.52 -10.41
N GLY A 128 8.99 -1.52 -11.00
CA GLY A 128 9.93 -1.35 -12.09
C GLY A 128 11.37 -1.61 -11.67
N ASN A 129 12.17 -0.56 -11.52
CA ASN A 129 13.49 -0.68 -10.92
C ASN A 129 13.71 0.56 -10.05
N GLY A 130 14.71 0.51 -9.17
CA GLY A 130 14.99 1.56 -8.21
C GLY A 130 14.50 1.12 -6.84
N ASP A 131 14.96 1.80 -5.78
CA ASP A 131 14.51 1.47 -4.43
C ASP A 131 13.08 2.02 -4.25
N ASP A 132 12.07 1.15 -4.35
CA ASP A 132 10.66 1.49 -4.43
C ASP A 132 9.96 1.38 -3.07
N LEU A 133 8.88 2.17 -2.91
CA LEU A 133 8.03 2.17 -1.72
C LEU A 133 6.59 1.92 -2.15
N ILE A 134 6.09 0.71 -1.91
CA ILE A 134 4.75 0.29 -2.30
C ILE A 134 3.89 0.06 -1.06
N CYS A 135 2.70 0.65 -1.04
CA CYS A 135 1.63 0.26 -0.12
C CYS A 135 0.32 0.03 -0.89
N SER A 136 -0.19 -1.19 -0.95
CA SER A 136 -1.39 -1.52 -1.73
C SER A 136 -2.69 -1.40 -0.93
N PHE A 137 -2.65 -1.51 0.40
CA PHE A 137 -3.78 -1.45 1.35
C PHE A 137 -4.74 -2.62 1.35
N GLY A 138 -5.65 -2.71 0.39
CA GLY A 138 -6.75 -3.65 0.47
C GLY A 138 -7.14 -4.16 -0.89
N GLY A 139 -7.61 -5.39 -0.99
CA GLY A 139 -7.85 -6.02 -2.29
C GLY A 139 -7.00 -7.27 -2.44
N ALA A 140 -7.22 -8.03 -3.52
CA ALA A 140 -6.33 -9.14 -3.83
C ALA A 140 -5.39 -8.67 -4.94
N ASP A 141 -4.23 -8.17 -4.53
CA ASP A 141 -3.32 -7.42 -5.37
C ASP A 141 -2.28 -8.32 -6.04
N ARG A 142 -1.75 -7.86 -7.16
CA ARG A 142 -0.57 -8.47 -7.79
C ARG A 142 0.52 -7.45 -8.00
N ILE A 143 1.62 -7.59 -7.28
CA ILE A 143 2.75 -6.67 -7.26
C ILE A 143 3.95 -7.31 -7.99
N GLU A 144 4.59 -6.56 -8.88
CA GLU A 144 5.83 -6.90 -9.57
C GLU A 144 6.81 -5.72 -9.36
N ASP A 145 7.71 -5.76 -8.38
CA ASP A 145 8.48 -4.55 -7.95
C ASP A 145 9.86 -4.43 -8.63
N GLY A 146 10.58 -5.53 -8.84
CA GLY A 146 11.67 -5.59 -9.80
C GLY A 146 13.08 -5.56 -9.19
N ASN A 147 13.93 -4.57 -9.46
CA ASN A 147 15.25 -4.52 -8.79
C ASN A 147 15.39 -3.21 -8.02
N GLY A 148 15.92 -3.28 -6.82
CA GLY A 148 15.94 -2.16 -5.89
C GLY A 148 16.02 -2.69 -4.48
N ASN A 149 16.32 -1.87 -3.48
CA ASN A 149 16.03 -2.24 -2.10
C ASN A 149 14.64 -1.72 -1.77
N ASP A 150 13.68 -2.58 -1.91
CA ASP A 150 12.27 -2.24 -2.02
C ASP A 150 11.58 -2.40 -0.67
N ARG A 151 10.48 -1.66 -0.51
CA ARG A 151 9.67 -1.71 0.70
C ARG A 151 8.20 -1.80 0.34
N ILE A 152 7.63 -2.96 0.57
CA ILE A 152 6.28 -3.34 0.16
C ILE A 152 5.40 -3.61 1.39
N ASP A 153 4.18 -3.08 1.37
CA ASP A 153 3.09 -3.40 2.31
C ASP A 153 1.83 -3.67 1.48
N ALA A 154 1.50 -4.94 1.25
CA ALA A 154 0.35 -5.30 0.40
C ALA A 154 -0.98 -5.09 1.14
N GLY A 155 -1.00 -5.29 2.46
CA GLY A 155 -2.05 -4.80 3.33
C GLY A 155 -3.09 -5.86 3.65
N SER A 156 -4.18 -5.97 2.90
CA SER A 156 -5.26 -6.90 3.23
C SER A 156 -5.93 -7.49 2.00
N GLY A 157 -6.24 -8.78 2.06
CA GLY A 157 -6.71 -9.59 0.93
C GLY A 157 -5.63 -10.62 0.58
N ASP A 158 -5.94 -11.51 -0.37
CA ASP A 158 -5.01 -12.58 -0.74
C ASP A 158 -4.07 -12.05 -1.85
N ASP A 159 -2.87 -11.61 -1.46
CA ASP A 159 -1.96 -10.88 -2.35
C ASP A 159 -0.92 -11.77 -3.02
N VAL A 160 -0.44 -11.36 -4.21
CA VAL A 160 0.66 -12.01 -4.93
C VAL A 160 1.77 -11.00 -5.18
N ILE A 161 2.90 -11.19 -4.53
CA ILE A 161 4.08 -10.33 -4.62
C ILE A 161 5.18 -11.10 -5.33
N ASN A 162 5.61 -10.63 -6.48
CA ASN A 162 6.81 -11.11 -7.17
C ASN A 162 7.83 -9.98 -7.14
N ASP A 163 8.73 -10.04 -6.17
CA ASP A 163 9.83 -9.10 -6.06
C ASP A 163 11.07 -9.62 -6.82
N GLY A 164 12.15 -8.85 -6.85
CA GLY A 164 13.38 -9.27 -7.52
C GLY A 164 14.64 -9.05 -6.68
N ASN A 165 15.57 -8.23 -7.16
CA ASN A 165 16.91 -8.20 -6.56
C ASN A 165 17.10 -6.96 -5.69
N GLY A 166 17.54 -7.17 -4.46
CA GLY A 166 18.01 -6.16 -3.54
C GLY A 166 17.95 -6.65 -2.10
N ASN A 167 17.95 -5.76 -1.12
CA ASN A 167 17.68 -6.16 0.26
C ASN A 167 16.33 -5.59 0.62
N ASP A 168 15.32 -6.42 0.51
CA ASP A 168 13.93 -6.00 0.41
C ASP A 168 13.22 -6.15 1.75
N THR A 169 12.16 -5.37 1.96
CA THR A 169 11.30 -5.48 3.14
C THR A 169 9.86 -5.58 2.70
N ILE A 170 9.30 -6.77 2.83
CA ILE A 170 7.96 -7.12 2.35
C ILE A 170 7.05 -7.47 3.52
N ILE A 171 5.85 -6.91 3.51
CA ILE A 171 4.75 -7.25 4.42
C ILE A 171 3.57 -7.70 3.54
N GLY A 172 3.13 -8.95 3.67
CA GLY A 172 1.92 -9.47 3.04
C GLY A 172 0.69 -8.82 3.66
N GLY A 173 0.54 -8.98 4.98
CA GLY A 173 -0.48 -8.31 5.77
C GLY A 173 -1.57 -9.29 6.21
N ALA A 174 -2.82 -9.10 5.79
CA ALA A 174 -3.94 -9.93 6.22
C ALA A 174 -4.59 -10.63 5.03
N GLY A 175 -4.43 -11.94 4.91
CA GLY A 175 -4.94 -12.77 3.83
C GLY A 175 -4.08 -14.00 3.68
N ASN A 176 -4.31 -14.80 2.64
CA ASN A 176 -3.40 -15.90 2.29
C ASN A 176 -2.48 -15.40 1.18
N ASP A 177 -1.31 -14.90 1.57
CA ASP A 177 -0.42 -14.18 0.67
C ASP A 177 0.59 -15.12 0.00
N VAL A 178 1.00 -14.76 -1.20
CA VAL A 178 2.08 -15.44 -1.93
C VAL A 178 3.18 -14.44 -2.21
N VAL A 179 4.33 -14.62 -1.57
CA VAL A 179 5.53 -13.81 -1.79
C VAL A 179 6.60 -14.67 -2.46
N ASN A 180 7.03 -14.27 -3.65
CA ASN A 180 8.20 -14.80 -4.33
C ASN A 180 9.22 -13.67 -4.46
N ASP A 181 10.19 -13.66 -3.56
CA ASP A 181 11.30 -12.71 -3.59
C ASP A 181 12.47 -13.26 -4.44
N GLY A 182 13.52 -12.46 -4.65
CA GLY A 182 14.61 -12.78 -5.56
C GLY A 182 15.97 -12.94 -4.89
N ASN A 183 16.84 -11.95 -4.95
CA ASN A 183 18.19 -12.07 -4.39
C ASN A 183 18.51 -10.90 -3.47
N GLY A 184 18.97 -11.20 -2.26
CA GLY A 184 19.86 -10.36 -1.47
C GLY A 184 19.89 -10.72 -0.01
N ASN A 185 19.33 -9.91 0.88
CA ASN A 185 19.18 -10.29 2.30
C ASN A 185 17.89 -9.66 2.78
N ASP A 186 16.83 -10.43 2.68
CA ASP A 186 15.49 -9.90 2.61
C ASP A 186 14.76 -10.11 3.94
N ARG A 187 13.77 -9.26 4.18
CA ARG A 187 12.88 -9.39 5.34
C ARG A 187 11.44 -9.51 4.85
N ILE A 188 10.85 -10.68 5.07
CA ILE A 188 9.48 -10.98 4.68
C ILE A 188 8.63 -11.28 5.92
N GLU A 189 7.46 -10.67 6.01
CA GLU A 189 6.45 -10.93 7.04
C GLU A 189 5.11 -11.24 6.36
N GLY A 190 4.60 -12.47 6.51
CA GLY A 190 3.32 -12.92 5.95
C GLY A 190 2.15 -12.21 6.61
N GLY A 191 2.04 -12.34 7.93
CA GLY A 191 1.06 -11.62 8.73
C GLY A 191 -0.06 -12.54 9.21
N ALA A 192 -1.28 -12.36 8.74
CA ALA A 192 -2.44 -13.14 9.20
C ALA A 192 -3.12 -13.87 8.05
N GLY A 193 -3.19 -15.20 8.12
CA GLY A 193 -3.74 -16.10 7.11
C GLY A 193 -2.70 -17.16 6.75
N ASN A 194 -2.99 -18.04 5.79
CA ASN A 194 -2.05 -19.12 5.46
C ASN A 194 -1.14 -18.68 4.32
N ASP A 195 0.08 -18.28 4.64
CA ASP A 195 0.97 -17.62 3.70
C ASP A 195 1.94 -18.59 3.02
N THR A 196 2.35 -18.25 1.80
CA THR A 196 3.42 -18.94 1.07
C THR A 196 4.53 -17.94 0.76
N LEU A 197 5.63 -18.06 1.49
CA LEU A 197 6.74 -17.10 1.46
C LEU A 197 8.01 -17.78 0.95
N ASN A 198 8.56 -17.29 -0.16
CA ASN A 198 9.89 -17.66 -0.65
C ASN A 198 10.81 -16.43 -0.66
N ALA A 199 11.91 -16.50 0.09
CA ALA A 199 12.87 -15.41 0.19
C ALA A 199 13.93 -15.38 -0.93
N GLY A 200 14.12 -16.49 -1.64
CA GLY A 200 15.10 -16.54 -2.72
C GLY A 200 16.54 -16.69 -2.22
N ASN A 201 17.52 -16.04 -2.85
CA ASN A 201 18.92 -16.24 -2.42
C ASN A 201 19.36 -15.10 -1.51
N GLY A 202 19.92 -15.40 -0.35
CA GLY A 202 20.29 -14.39 0.61
C GLY A 202 20.48 -14.94 2.00
N ASN A 203 20.84 -14.10 2.96
CA ASN A 203 20.68 -14.48 4.37
C ASN A 203 19.41 -13.79 4.86
N ASP A 204 18.30 -14.51 4.78
CA ASP A 204 16.99 -13.89 4.83
C ASP A 204 16.32 -14.04 6.18
N VAL A 205 15.31 -13.20 6.42
CA VAL A 205 14.48 -13.25 7.60
C VAL A 205 13.01 -13.36 7.18
N VAL A 206 12.44 -14.55 7.36
CA VAL A 206 11.05 -14.83 7.00
C VAL A 206 10.23 -15.11 8.24
N LEU A 207 9.12 -14.40 8.41
CA LEU A 207 8.13 -14.61 9.47
C LEU A 207 6.78 -14.96 8.83
N GLY A 208 6.20 -16.10 9.19
CA GLY A 208 4.87 -16.53 8.75
C GLY A 208 3.80 -15.67 9.41
N GLY A 209 3.58 -15.86 10.71
CA GLY A 209 2.67 -15.05 11.49
C GLY A 209 1.54 -15.90 12.08
N ASP A 210 0.29 -15.47 11.92
CA ASP A 210 -0.89 -16.22 12.33
C ASP A 210 -1.43 -17.05 11.15
N GLY A 211 -1.37 -18.37 11.18
CA GLY A 211 -1.88 -19.24 10.11
C GLY A 211 -1.06 -20.52 9.95
N ASP A 212 -1.51 -21.42 9.08
CA ASP A 212 -0.70 -22.58 8.69
C ASP A 212 0.21 -22.18 7.51
N ASP A 213 1.44 -21.75 7.78
CA ASP A 213 2.29 -21.08 6.79
C ASP A 213 3.29 -22.02 6.09
N THR A 214 3.73 -21.65 4.89
CA THR A 214 4.83 -22.30 4.16
C THR A 214 5.97 -21.31 3.89
N LEU A 215 7.13 -21.55 4.50
CA LEU A 215 8.30 -20.67 4.44
C LEU A 215 9.47 -21.38 3.75
N THR A 216 10.11 -20.70 2.79
CA THR A 216 11.31 -21.16 2.08
C THR A 216 12.41 -20.09 2.11
N GLY A 217 13.63 -20.47 2.51
CA GLY A 217 14.81 -19.60 2.57
C GLY A 217 15.74 -19.71 1.35
N ASP A 218 15.71 -20.84 0.62
CA ASP A 218 16.54 -21.09 -0.57
C ASP A 218 18.07 -21.07 -0.30
N ASP A 219 18.88 -20.14 -0.83
CA ASP A 219 20.36 -20.16 -0.68
C ASP A 219 20.86 -19.08 0.30
N GLY A 220 21.35 -19.49 1.48
CA GLY A 220 22.17 -18.71 2.41
C GLY A 220 21.87 -19.06 3.86
N ASP A 221 22.35 -18.26 4.82
CA ASP A 221 22.14 -18.52 6.24
C ASP A 221 20.81 -17.87 6.70
N ASP A 222 19.71 -18.61 6.63
CA ASP A 222 18.37 -18.03 6.82
C ASP A 222 17.82 -18.10 8.24
N ARG A 223 16.84 -17.24 8.52
CA ARG A 223 16.02 -17.29 9.73
C ARG A 223 14.54 -17.38 9.37
N LEU A 224 13.94 -18.55 9.62
CA LEU A 224 12.53 -18.81 9.37
C LEU A 224 11.77 -18.98 10.70
N GLU A 225 10.70 -18.20 10.86
CA GLU A 225 9.82 -18.24 12.03
C GLU A 225 8.36 -18.45 11.59
N GLY A 226 7.77 -19.60 11.91
CA GLY A 226 6.41 -19.96 11.50
C GLY A 226 5.35 -19.11 12.19
N GLY A 227 5.36 -19.07 13.52
CA GLY A 227 4.42 -18.26 14.30
C GLY A 227 3.33 -19.12 14.95
N ALA A 228 2.07 -18.89 14.63
CA ALA A 228 0.93 -19.58 15.22
C ALA A 228 0.16 -20.38 14.17
N GLY A 229 0.21 -21.71 14.25
CA GLY A 229 -0.44 -22.62 13.32
C GLY A 229 0.42 -23.86 13.12
N ASN A 230 0.19 -24.62 12.07
CA ASN A 230 0.99 -25.80 11.75
C ASN A 230 1.87 -25.49 10.55
N ASP A 231 3.08 -25.04 10.81
CA ASP A 231 3.90 -24.42 9.79
C ASP A 231 4.81 -25.43 9.08
N ARG A 232 5.17 -25.11 7.83
CA ARG A 232 6.14 -25.85 7.04
C ARG A 232 7.31 -24.95 6.63
N LEU A 233 8.47 -25.21 7.21
CA LEU A 233 9.68 -24.43 7.00
C LEU A 233 10.71 -25.24 6.17
N THR A 234 11.37 -24.61 5.22
CA THR A 234 12.48 -25.19 4.44
C THR A 234 13.57 -24.14 4.32
N GLY A 235 14.75 -24.39 4.88
CA GLY A 235 15.86 -23.41 4.84
C GLY A 235 16.48 -23.45 3.47
N GLY A 236 17.42 -24.36 3.28
CA GLY A 236 17.90 -24.75 1.96
C GLY A 236 19.40 -24.93 2.05
N THR A 237 20.17 -24.17 1.27
CA THR A 237 21.63 -24.25 1.37
C THR A 237 22.17 -23.19 2.32
N GLY A 238 22.76 -23.61 3.43
CA GLY A 238 23.44 -22.68 4.35
C GLY A 238 23.25 -23.14 5.78
N ALA A 239 23.56 -22.28 6.74
CA ALA A 239 23.40 -22.55 8.16
C ALA A 239 22.14 -21.90 8.71
N ASP A 240 21.02 -22.61 8.60
CA ASP A 240 19.70 -22.03 8.85
C ASP A 240 19.26 -22.06 10.32
N CYS A 241 18.36 -21.15 10.68
CA CYS A 241 17.64 -21.15 11.94
C CYS A 241 16.14 -21.32 11.71
N PHE A 242 15.54 -22.29 12.40
CA PHE A 242 14.09 -22.47 12.40
C PHE A 242 13.46 -22.28 13.78
N SER A 243 12.36 -21.55 13.82
CA SER A 243 11.41 -21.51 14.93
C SER A 243 10.03 -21.84 14.36
N GLY A 244 9.41 -22.94 14.78
CA GLY A 244 8.04 -23.28 14.36
C GLY A 244 7.07 -22.32 15.04
N GLY A 245 6.74 -22.59 16.29
CA GLY A 245 6.09 -21.63 17.18
C GLY A 245 4.99 -22.31 17.97
N GLN A 246 3.78 -21.78 17.92
CA GLN A 246 2.60 -22.44 18.49
C GLN A 246 1.99 -23.37 17.44
N GLY A 247 1.98 -24.67 17.72
CA GLY A 247 1.26 -25.65 16.90
C GLY A 247 2.15 -26.84 16.55
N SER A 248 1.84 -27.53 15.45
CA SER A 248 2.55 -28.74 15.02
C SER A 248 3.38 -28.47 13.77
N ASP A 249 4.61 -28.02 13.99
CA ASP A 249 5.44 -27.49 12.90
C ASP A 249 6.39 -28.53 12.31
N THR A 250 6.71 -28.37 11.03
CA THR A 250 7.67 -29.22 10.30
C THR A 250 8.77 -28.36 9.68
N ALA A 251 10.03 -28.77 9.86
CA ALA A 251 11.16 -28.20 9.12
C ALA A 251 11.82 -29.27 8.26
N THR A 252 12.09 -28.91 7.01
CA THR A 252 12.81 -29.74 6.04
C THR A 252 14.22 -29.19 5.83
N ASP A 253 15.12 -30.04 5.35
CA ASP A 253 16.53 -29.73 5.09
C ASP A 253 17.41 -29.42 6.31
N CYS A 254 16.97 -29.84 7.50
CA CYS A 254 17.72 -29.73 8.74
C CYS A 254 19.00 -30.61 8.78
N ASN A 255 20.06 -30.23 8.08
CA ASN A 255 21.28 -31.00 7.93
C ASN A 255 22.38 -30.46 8.85
N ALA A 256 22.61 -31.14 9.98
CA ALA A 256 23.60 -30.77 11.00
C ALA A 256 25.05 -30.55 10.48
N GLY A 257 25.36 -30.98 9.25
CA GLY A 257 26.64 -30.76 8.59
C GLY A 257 26.82 -29.36 7.98
N GLN A 258 25.73 -28.59 7.80
CA GLN A 258 25.75 -27.24 7.23
C GLN A 258 25.70 -26.14 8.30
N GLY A 259 25.17 -26.45 9.50
CA GLY A 259 25.22 -25.54 10.65
C GLY A 259 23.86 -25.27 11.30
N ASP A 260 22.81 -25.88 10.75
CA ASP A 260 21.41 -25.60 11.04
C ASP A 260 21.02 -25.83 12.49
N ARG A 261 20.08 -25.00 12.96
CA ARG A 261 19.63 -24.94 14.36
C ARG A 261 18.12 -24.79 14.43
N ARG A 262 17.53 -25.23 15.54
CA ARG A 262 16.10 -25.04 15.83
C ARG A 262 15.86 -24.65 17.27
N ASP A 263 14.85 -23.80 17.48
CA ASP A 263 14.17 -23.68 18.78
C ASP A 263 13.12 -24.79 18.93
N ASN A 264 12.78 -25.13 20.17
CA ASN A 264 12.20 -26.40 20.63
C ASN A 264 10.72 -26.64 20.23
N THR A 265 10.27 -26.10 19.08
CA THR A 265 8.88 -26.06 18.61
C THR A 265 8.62 -26.85 17.32
N VAL A 266 9.65 -27.40 16.66
CA VAL A 266 9.48 -28.14 15.39
C VAL A 266 9.55 -29.67 15.58
N GLU A 267 8.55 -30.41 15.07
CA GLU A 267 8.35 -31.84 15.35
C GLU A 267 9.16 -32.80 14.46
N SER A 268 9.63 -32.40 13.27
CA SER A 268 10.40 -33.30 12.37
C SER A 268 11.64 -32.65 11.74
N GLY A 269 12.75 -33.39 11.69
CA GLY A 269 14.02 -33.01 11.02
C GLY A 269 15.24 -33.21 11.92
N ALA A 270 16.42 -33.55 11.40
CA ALA A 270 17.60 -33.97 12.15
C ALA A 270 18.41 -32.82 12.77
N CYS A 271 17.78 -31.68 13.06
CA CYS A 271 18.49 -30.50 13.53
C CYS A 271 18.91 -30.63 15.00
N PRO A 272 20.19 -30.40 15.32
CA PRO A 272 20.66 -30.38 16.69
C PRO A 272 20.01 -29.21 17.43
N VAL A 273 19.39 -29.50 18.57
CA VAL A 273 18.95 -28.45 19.50
C VAL A 273 20.21 -27.73 19.98
N SER A 274 20.34 -26.46 19.64
CA SER A 274 21.37 -25.57 20.17
C SER A 274 20.70 -24.29 20.62
N GLY A 275 21.27 -23.62 21.63
CA GLY A 275 20.63 -22.48 22.30
C GLY A 275 20.13 -21.42 21.32
N ALA A 276 19.09 -20.69 21.74
CA ALA A 276 18.33 -19.68 20.99
C ALA A 276 19.12 -19.12 19.80
N CYS A 277 18.52 -19.14 18.61
CA CYS A 277 19.06 -18.50 17.41
C CYS A 277 19.52 -17.09 17.76
N SER A 278 20.80 -16.93 18.06
CA SER A 278 21.28 -15.72 18.69
C SER A 278 21.34 -14.64 17.63
N ALA A 279 20.81 -13.46 17.96
CA ALA A 279 20.77 -12.23 17.17
C ALA A 279 22.14 -11.77 16.64
N ALA A 280 22.71 -12.50 15.69
CA ALA A 280 24.01 -12.26 15.11
C ALA A 280 23.88 -12.06 13.60
N ASN A 281 23.15 -11.01 13.23
CA ASN A 281 23.50 -10.02 12.20
C ASN A 281 22.24 -9.24 11.86
N GLN A 282 22.04 -8.15 12.61
CA GLN A 282 21.26 -7.01 12.12
C GLN A 282 22.28 -6.06 11.47
N PRO A 283 22.24 -5.83 10.15
CA PRO A 283 22.43 -4.49 9.60
C PRO A 283 21.27 -3.58 9.99
#